data_AF-A0A1Y2LWP3-F1
#
_entry.id   AF-A0A1Y2LWP3-F1
#
_cell.length_a   1.000
_cell.length_b   1.000
_cell.length_c   1.000
_cell.angle_alpha   90.00
_cell.angle_beta   90.00
_cell.angle_gamma   90.00
#
_symmetry.space_group_name_H-M   'P 1'
#
loop_
_entity.id
_entity.type
_entity.pdbx_description
1 polymer ?
#
loop_
_entity_poly.entity_id
_entity_poly.type
_entity_poly.pdbx_seq_one_letter_code
_entity_poly.pdbx_strand_id
1 'polypeptide(L)'
;MSSTKIMTPIHKVAILGASGNFGTPITAALARNACFEVTIITRPESTSVFPPGIPVIRTAYTLEDLTKAMAGQDAIVCAVAPAAVTHQSVIIDAAEAAGVKRFVVNDFGWGPRTRTHGLPEFFESVEKRHVGWDHAAKRAAANPAFTWTGITSGNPIDWVSTKRSYKVLVRC
;
A
#
# COMPACT_ATOMS: atom_id res chain seq x y z
N MET A 1 -23.04 -27.04 7.83
CA MET A 1 -21.75 -27.49 7.24
C MET A 1 -20.95 -26.24 6.91
N SER A 2 -19.99 -25.88 7.77
CA SER A 2 -19.12 -24.73 7.54
C SER A 2 -18.07 -25.13 6.51
N SER A 3 -18.14 -24.55 5.32
CA SER A 3 -17.12 -24.75 4.29
C SER A 3 -15.81 -24.14 4.78
N THR A 4 -14.88 -24.97 5.25
CA THR A 4 -13.51 -24.55 5.54
C THR A 4 -12.93 -23.96 4.26
N LYS A 5 -12.86 -22.63 4.19
CA LYS A 5 -12.28 -21.91 3.05
C LYS A 5 -10.80 -22.24 3.02
N ILE A 6 -10.39 -23.15 2.13
CA ILE A 6 -8.98 -23.46 1.90
C ILE A 6 -8.36 -22.19 1.32
N MET A 7 -7.69 -21.43 2.17
CA MET A 7 -6.97 -20.23 1.77
C MET A 7 -5.72 -20.69 1.03
N THR A 8 -5.68 -20.45 -0.28
CA THR A 8 -4.51 -20.75 -1.09
C THR A 8 -3.31 -19.99 -0.53
N PRO A 9 -2.13 -20.63 -0.38
CA PRO A 9 -0.93 -19.96 0.07
C PRO A 9 -0.63 -18.72 -0.79
N ILE A 10 -0.14 -17.66 -0.16
CA ILE A 10 0.35 -16.46 -0.84
C ILE A 10 1.79 -16.71 -1.25
N HIS A 11 2.09 -16.66 -2.54
CA HIS A 11 3.45 -16.83 -3.07
C HIS A 11 3.87 -15.63 -3.92
N LYS A 12 3.01 -15.17 -4.84
CA LYS A 12 3.30 -14.04 -5.73
C LYS A 12 2.85 -12.73 -5.10
N VAL A 13 3.80 -11.86 -4.78
CA VAL A 13 3.54 -10.61 -4.07
C VAL A 13 4.04 -9.43 -4.90
N ALA A 14 3.14 -8.54 -5.33
CA ALA A 14 3.55 -7.29 -5.93
C ALA A 14 3.55 -6.13 -4.93
N ILE A 15 4.50 -5.21 -5.08
CA ILE A 15 4.64 -4.02 -4.24
C ILE A 15 4.63 -2.75 -5.07
N LEU A 16 3.81 -1.78 -4.64
CA LEU A 16 3.81 -0.41 -5.14
C LEU A 16 4.52 0.49 -4.15
N GLY A 17 5.35 1.42 -4.65
CA GLY A 17 6.13 2.33 -3.79
C GLY A 17 7.40 1.70 -3.20
N ALA A 18 7.97 0.70 -3.86
CA ALA A 18 9.14 -0.08 -3.41
C ALA A 18 10.42 0.75 -3.10
N SER A 19 10.55 1.95 -3.66
CA SER A 19 11.67 2.87 -3.40
C SER A 19 11.41 3.88 -2.28
N GLY A 20 10.21 3.87 -1.69
CA GLY A 20 9.84 4.76 -0.60
C GLY A 20 10.33 4.28 0.76
N ASN A 21 10.16 5.13 1.78
CA ASN A 21 10.66 4.86 3.13
C ASN A 21 10.16 3.53 3.72
N PHE A 22 8.89 3.20 3.49
CA PHE A 22 8.33 1.90 3.89
C PHE A 22 8.58 0.81 2.84
N GLY A 23 8.49 1.16 1.55
CA GLY A 23 8.61 0.18 0.47
C GLY A 23 9.96 -0.50 0.41
N THR A 24 11.07 0.21 0.67
CA THR A 24 12.42 -0.36 0.63
C THR A 24 12.63 -1.48 1.66
N PRO A 25 12.42 -1.27 2.97
CA PRO A 25 12.57 -2.35 3.95
C PRO A 25 11.56 -3.48 3.74
N ILE A 26 10.33 -3.19 3.30
CA ILE A 26 9.33 -4.22 2.98
C ILE A 26 9.80 -5.08 1.80
N THR A 27 10.24 -4.46 0.71
CA THR A 27 10.75 -5.16 -0.48
C THR A 27 11.93 -6.06 -0.10
N ALA A 28 12.87 -5.54 0.69
CA ALA A 28 14.02 -6.32 1.15
C ALA A 28 13.61 -7.50 2.06
N ALA A 29 12.62 -7.31 2.93
CA ALA A 29 12.13 -8.38 3.79
C ALA A 29 11.41 -9.48 3.00
N LEU A 30 10.56 -9.10 2.03
CA LEU A 30 9.88 -10.05 1.15
C LEU A 30 10.88 -10.81 0.27
N ALA A 31 11.83 -10.12 -0.35
CA ALA A 31 12.81 -10.71 -1.26
C ALA A 31 13.80 -11.67 -0.57
N ARG A 32 14.07 -11.49 0.74
CA ARG A 32 14.89 -12.44 1.52
C ARG A 32 14.17 -13.74 1.85
N ASN A 33 12.85 -13.77 1.77
CA ASN A 33 12.07 -14.95 2.08
C ASN A 33 11.83 -15.75 0.80
N ALA A 34 12.42 -16.95 0.72
CA ALA A 34 12.31 -17.84 -0.43
C ALA A 34 10.86 -18.30 -0.75
N CYS A 35 9.90 -18.04 0.15
CA CYS A 35 8.49 -18.34 -0.07
C CYS A 35 7.76 -17.28 -0.91
N PHE A 36 8.40 -16.15 -1.25
CA PHE A 36 7.76 -15.08 -1.99
C PHE A 36 8.47 -14.76 -3.31
N GLU A 37 7.70 -14.79 -4.40
CA GLU A 37 8.07 -14.20 -5.68
C GLU A 37 7.64 -12.74 -5.70
N VAL A 38 8.60 -11.83 -5.56
CA VAL A 38 8.32 -10.39 -5.45
C VAL A 38 8.33 -9.73 -6.82
N THR A 39 7.32 -8.90 -7.11
CA THR A 39 7.28 -8.02 -8.30
C THR A 39 7.12 -6.58 -7.88
N ILE A 40 7.88 -5.66 -8.48
CA ILE A 40 7.74 -4.23 -8.24
C ILE A 40 6.83 -3.64 -9.31
N ILE A 41 5.76 -2.96 -8.90
CA ILE A 41 4.93 -2.16 -9.80
C ILE A 41 5.21 -0.69 -9.51
N THR A 42 5.60 0.06 -10.54
CA THR A 42 5.94 1.48 -10.43
C THR A 42 5.37 2.26 -11.60
N ARG A 43 5.21 3.58 -11.40
CA ARG A 43 4.78 4.49 -12.45
C ARG A 43 5.81 4.58 -13.59
N PRO A 44 5.40 4.87 -14.83
CA PRO A 44 6.30 4.88 -16.00
C PRO A 44 7.46 5.86 -15.84
N GLU A 45 7.18 7.05 -15.31
CA GLU A 45 8.13 8.15 -15.14
C GLU A 45 9.08 8.01 -13.94
N SER A 46 8.95 6.94 -13.14
CA SER A 46 9.81 6.72 -11.97
C SER A 46 11.26 6.48 -12.35
N THR A 47 12.18 7.32 -11.85
CA THR A 47 13.64 7.14 -12.03
C THR A 47 14.27 6.27 -10.93
N SER A 48 13.45 5.65 -10.08
CA SER A 48 13.93 4.81 -8.97
C SER A 48 14.72 3.61 -9.48
N VAL A 49 15.83 3.31 -8.81
CA VAL A 49 16.64 2.10 -9.01
C VAL A 49 16.21 1.07 -7.97
N PHE A 50 16.02 -0.17 -8.40
CA PHE A 50 15.58 -1.27 -7.54
C PHE A 50 16.68 -2.34 -7.43
N PRO A 51 16.66 -3.18 -6.39
CA PRO A 51 17.60 -4.29 -6.27
C PRO A 51 17.58 -5.20 -7.51
N PRO A 52 18.75 -5.71 -7.95
CA PRO A 52 18.79 -6.62 -9.09
C PRO A 52 18.04 -7.92 -8.79
N GLY A 53 17.50 -8.55 -9.83
CA GLY A 53 16.81 -9.84 -9.72
C GLY A 53 15.34 -9.76 -9.31
N ILE A 54 14.80 -8.58 -9.01
CA ILE A 54 13.37 -8.38 -8.77
C ILE A 54 12.71 -7.85 -10.05
N PRO A 55 11.73 -8.56 -10.65
CA PRO A 55 10.98 -8.05 -11.79
C PRO A 55 10.32 -6.70 -11.53
N VAL A 56 10.38 -5.80 -12.52
CA VAL A 56 9.80 -4.46 -12.43
C VAL A 56 8.81 -4.25 -13.58
N ILE A 57 7.56 -3.96 -13.24
CA ILE A 57 6.50 -3.56 -14.16
C ILE A 57 6.32 -2.05 -14.05
N ARG A 58 6.50 -1.35 -15.17
CA ARG A 58 6.30 0.09 -15.31
C ARG A 58 4.96 0.34 -15.99
N THR A 59 4.01 0.92 -15.26
CA THR A 59 2.63 1.06 -15.76
C THR A 59 1.92 2.28 -15.17
N ALA A 60 0.99 2.86 -15.94
CA ALA A 60 0.19 3.98 -15.46
C ALA A 60 -0.78 3.52 -14.35
N TYR A 61 -1.11 4.43 -13.44
CA TYR A 61 -1.99 4.10 -12.30
C TYR A 61 -3.47 4.32 -12.66
N THR A 62 -3.88 3.73 -13.79
CA THR A 62 -5.28 3.64 -14.21
C THR A 62 -5.84 2.28 -13.79
N LEU A 63 -7.17 2.15 -13.73
CA LEU A 63 -7.82 0.89 -13.37
C LEU A 63 -7.38 -0.25 -14.32
N GLU A 64 -7.44 0.00 -15.63
CA GLU A 64 -7.11 -1.01 -16.65
C GLU A 64 -5.64 -1.45 -16.58
N ASP A 65 -4.73 -0.48 -16.54
CA ASP A 65 -3.29 -0.74 -16.58
C ASP A 65 -2.79 -1.45 -15.32
N LEU A 66 -3.32 -1.06 -14.16
CA LEU A 66 -3.01 -1.72 -12.89
C LEU A 66 -3.62 -3.12 -12.85
N THR A 67 -4.83 -3.32 -13.35
CA THR A 67 -5.47 -4.65 -13.38
C THR A 67 -4.62 -5.62 -14.19
N LYS A 68 -4.13 -5.19 -15.37
CA LYS A 68 -3.21 -5.99 -16.19
C LYS A 68 -1.90 -6.29 -15.47
N ALA A 69 -1.31 -5.29 -14.81
CA ALA A 69 -0.05 -5.44 -14.09
C ALA A 69 -0.14 -6.32 -12.84
N MET A 70 -1.32 -6.40 -12.21
CA MET A 70 -1.58 -7.19 -11.01
C MET A 70 -2.09 -8.60 -11.32
N ALA A 71 -2.40 -8.91 -12.58
CA ALA A 71 -2.90 -10.21 -12.97
C ALA A 71 -1.93 -11.34 -12.57
N GLY A 72 -2.46 -12.37 -11.91
CA GLY A 72 -1.69 -13.52 -11.45
C GLY A 72 -0.87 -13.29 -10.17
N GLN A 73 -0.98 -12.12 -9.54
CA GLN A 73 -0.44 -11.88 -8.20
C GLN A 73 -1.41 -12.38 -7.12
N ASP A 74 -0.88 -13.00 -6.05
CA ASP A 74 -1.69 -13.45 -4.92
C ASP A 74 -1.98 -12.31 -3.95
N ALA A 75 -1.00 -11.43 -3.75
CA ALA A 75 -1.08 -10.31 -2.83
C ALA A 75 -0.48 -9.02 -3.39
N ILE A 76 -1.05 -7.89 -2.97
CA ILE A 76 -0.53 -6.55 -3.28
C ILE A 76 -0.20 -5.81 -1.99
N VAL A 77 0.99 -5.22 -1.93
CA VAL A 77 1.39 -4.28 -0.88
C VAL A 77 1.43 -2.87 -1.44
N CYS A 78 0.55 -2.00 -0.94
CA CYS A 78 0.56 -0.60 -1.28
C CYS A 78 1.40 0.18 -0.26
N ALA A 79 2.59 0.63 -0.66
CA ALA A 79 3.49 1.46 0.15
C ALA A 79 3.83 2.78 -0.58
N VAL A 80 2.86 3.32 -1.32
CA VAL A 80 3.04 4.55 -2.09
C VAL A 80 3.22 5.77 -1.19
N ALA A 81 4.01 6.74 -1.63
CA ALA A 81 4.22 7.98 -0.85
C ALA A 81 2.90 8.75 -0.63
N PRO A 82 2.83 9.62 0.39
CA PRO A 82 1.63 10.43 0.67
C PRO A 82 1.07 11.18 -0.55
N ALA A 83 1.94 11.68 -1.43
CA ALA A 83 1.56 12.39 -2.66
C ALA A 83 0.76 11.52 -3.66
N ALA A 84 0.87 10.19 -3.55
CA ALA A 84 0.17 9.24 -4.41
C ALA A 84 -0.99 8.52 -3.70
N VAL A 85 -1.37 8.93 -2.48
CA VAL A 85 -2.50 8.35 -1.73
C VAL A 85 -3.82 8.50 -2.48
N THR A 86 -3.96 9.52 -3.32
CA THR A 86 -5.13 9.73 -4.19
C THR A 86 -5.36 8.56 -5.16
N HIS A 87 -4.32 7.80 -5.51
CA HIS A 87 -4.43 6.61 -6.34
C HIS A 87 -4.82 5.35 -5.56
N GLN A 88 -4.89 5.40 -4.23
CA GLN A 88 -5.09 4.19 -3.43
C GLN A 88 -6.41 3.48 -3.75
N SER A 89 -7.51 4.21 -3.97
CA SER A 89 -8.80 3.60 -4.33
C SER A 89 -8.74 2.86 -5.65
N VAL A 90 -8.12 3.46 -6.70
CA VAL A 90 -7.97 2.80 -8.00
C VAL A 90 -7.03 1.59 -7.94
N ILE A 91 -6.00 1.64 -7.08
CA ILE A 91 -5.10 0.50 -6.83
C ILE A 91 -5.87 -0.65 -6.16
N ILE A 92 -6.76 -0.35 -5.19
CA ILE A 92 -7.61 -1.35 -4.54
C ILE A 92 -8.59 -1.97 -5.55
N ASP A 93 -9.27 -1.14 -6.35
CA ASP A 93 -10.21 -1.62 -7.37
C ASP A 93 -9.53 -2.50 -8.41
N ALA A 94 -8.32 -2.11 -8.86
CA ALA A 94 -7.53 -2.89 -9.80
C ALA A 94 -7.05 -4.22 -9.21
N ALA A 95 -6.63 -4.24 -7.95
CA ALA A 95 -6.21 -5.46 -7.28
C ALA A 95 -7.36 -6.46 -7.18
N GLU A 96 -8.54 -6.00 -6.76
CA GLU A 96 -9.72 -6.86 -6.71
C GLU A 96 -10.12 -7.35 -8.11
N ALA A 97 -10.15 -6.46 -9.11
CA ALA A 97 -10.48 -6.82 -10.49
C ALA A 97 -9.49 -7.83 -11.09
N ALA A 98 -8.21 -7.78 -10.69
CA ALA A 98 -7.17 -8.71 -11.08
C ALA A 98 -7.27 -10.08 -10.36
N GLY A 99 -8.20 -10.24 -9.42
CA GLY A 99 -8.39 -11.48 -8.65
C GLY A 99 -7.39 -11.65 -7.51
N VAL A 100 -6.76 -10.58 -7.04
CA VAL A 100 -5.84 -10.61 -5.89
C VAL A 100 -6.60 -11.07 -4.64
N LYS A 101 -5.99 -11.97 -3.86
CA LYS A 101 -6.59 -12.54 -2.65
C LYS A 101 -6.39 -11.65 -1.43
N ARG A 102 -5.26 -10.94 -1.39
CA ARG A 102 -4.78 -10.22 -0.22
C ARG A 102 -4.24 -8.83 -0.56
N PHE A 103 -4.76 -7.80 0.08
CA PHE A 103 -4.30 -6.42 -0.08
C PHE A 103 -3.78 -5.81 1.22
N VAL A 104 -2.64 -5.13 1.17
CA VAL A 104 -2.12 -4.32 2.29
C VAL A 104 -2.30 -2.84 1.95
N VAL A 105 -3.14 -2.16 2.73
CA VAL A 105 -3.46 -0.74 2.59
C VAL A 105 -2.27 0.12 3.03
N ASN A 106 -2.03 1.20 2.27
CA ASN A 106 -1.06 2.23 2.59
C ASN A 106 -1.57 3.12 3.73
N ASP A 107 -1.47 2.61 4.96
CA ASP A 107 -1.70 3.37 6.18
C ASP A 107 -0.38 3.80 6.80
N PHE A 108 0.47 2.81 7.16
CA PHE A 108 1.78 2.92 7.81
C PHE A 108 1.93 4.13 8.74
N GLY A 109 0.86 4.41 9.49
CA GLY A 109 0.65 5.73 10.06
C GLY A 109 -0.24 5.63 11.28
N TRP A 110 -1.33 6.39 11.28
CA TRP A 110 -2.09 6.67 12.50
C TRP A 110 -3.29 5.75 12.72
N GLY A 111 -3.78 5.11 11.65
CA GLY A 111 -4.80 4.06 11.70
C GLY A 111 -6.18 4.53 12.18
N PRO A 112 -7.13 3.59 12.30
CA PRO A 112 -8.54 3.92 12.38
C PRO A 112 -8.94 4.70 13.64
N ARG A 113 -8.16 4.60 14.73
CA ARG A 113 -8.46 5.28 16.00
C ARG A 113 -8.25 6.80 15.94
N THR A 114 -7.43 7.31 15.02
CA THR A 114 -7.19 8.76 14.94
C THR A 114 -8.34 9.57 14.40
N ARG A 115 -9.36 8.94 13.80
CA ARG A 115 -10.61 9.62 13.44
C ARG A 115 -11.40 10.07 14.68
N THR A 116 -11.27 9.37 15.80
CA THR A 116 -12.01 9.67 17.04
C THR A 116 -11.14 10.24 18.16
N HIS A 117 -9.84 9.93 18.17
CA HIS A 117 -8.90 10.33 19.22
C HIS A 117 -7.76 11.22 18.69
N GLY A 118 -7.81 11.62 17.42
CA GLY A 118 -6.81 12.48 16.80
C GLY A 118 -6.99 13.95 17.16
N LEU A 119 -5.94 14.74 16.93
CA LEU A 119 -6.01 16.19 17.09
C LEU A 119 -6.78 16.82 15.91
N PRO A 120 -7.66 17.81 16.16
CA PRO A 120 -8.49 18.43 15.12
C PRO A 120 -7.70 18.99 13.93
N GLU A 121 -6.49 19.49 14.18
CA GLU A 121 -5.59 20.06 13.16
C GLU A 121 -5.16 19.03 12.11
N PHE A 122 -5.28 17.74 12.42
CA PHE A 122 -4.92 16.65 11.53
C PHE A 122 -6.12 15.97 10.87
N PHE A 123 -7.37 16.37 11.11
CA PHE A 123 -8.54 15.67 10.59
C PHE A 123 -8.55 15.53 9.07
N GLU A 124 -8.17 16.56 8.31
CA GLU A 124 -8.08 16.45 6.85
C GLU A 124 -7.05 15.38 6.41
N SER A 125 -5.91 15.34 7.11
CA SER A 125 -4.84 14.36 6.89
C SER A 125 -5.23 12.94 7.32
N VAL A 126 -6.08 12.81 8.34
CA VAL A 126 -6.65 11.56 8.82
C VAL A 126 -7.66 11.05 7.78
N GLU A 127 -8.62 11.86 7.38
CA GLU A 127 -9.65 11.45 6.42
C GLU A 127 -9.05 11.02 5.08
N LYS A 128 -8.07 11.74 4.55
CA LYS A 128 -7.34 11.36 3.32
C LYS A 128 -6.70 9.96 3.41
N ARG A 129 -6.24 9.54 4.59
CA ARG A 129 -5.63 8.22 4.80
C ARG A 129 -6.69 7.13 4.98
N HIS A 130 -7.81 7.47 5.61
CA HIS A 130 -8.88 6.51 5.85
C HIS A 130 -9.68 6.15 4.60
N VAL A 131 -9.66 6.97 3.54
CA VAL A 131 -10.29 6.62 2.24
C VAL A 131 -9.87 5.22 1.79
N GLY A 132 -8.60 4.84 1.94
CA GLY A 132 -8.11 3.51 1.59
C GLY A 132 -8.69 2.39 2.47
N TRP A 133 -8.85 2.64 3.78
CA TRP A 133 -9.43 1.69 4.72
C TRP A 133 -10.92 1.44 4.41
N ASP A 134 -11.69 2.53 4.32
CA ASP A 134 -13.13 2.46 4.11
C ASP A 134 -13.44 1.82 2.75
N HIS A 135 -12.64 2.14 1.72
CA HIS A 135 -12.78 1.56 0.40
C HIS A 135 -12.41 0.07 0.37
N ALA A 136 -11.28 -0.33 0.95
CA ALA A 136 -10.89 -1.74 1.04
C ALA A 136 -11.90 -2.58 1.85
N ALA A 137 -12.43 -2.02 2.93
CA ALA A 137 -13.50 -2.62 3.73
C ALA A 137 -14.75 -2.86 2.88
N LYS A 138 -15.18 -1.84 2.12
CA LYS A 138 -16.32 -1.94 1.21
C LYS A 138 -16.11 -3.02 0.15
N ARG A 139 -14.94 -3.07 -0.48
CA ARG A 139 -14.61 -4.07 -1.51
C ARG A 139 -14.64 -5.49 -0.94
N ALA A 140 -14.01 -5.73 0.22
CA ALA A 140 -13.99 -7.04 0.86
C ALA A 140 -15.36 -7.49 1.39
N ALA A 141 -16.22 -6.57 1.82
CA ALA A 141 -17.60 -6.88 2.19
C ALA A 141 -18.42 -7.35 0.98
N ALA A 142 -18.16 -6.78 -0.20
CA ALA A 142 -18.82 -7.16 -1.45
C ALA A 142 -18.23 -8.42 -2.10
N ASN A 143 -16.94 -8.71 -1.84
CA ASN A 143 -16.21 -9.82 -2.45
C ASN A 143 -15.48 -10.64 -1.38
N PRO A 144 -16.06 -11.78 -0.95
CA PRO A 144 -15.43 -12.64 0.05
C PRO A 144 -14.07 -13.21 -0.37
N ALA A 145 -13.73 -13.26 -1.66
CA ALA A 145 -12.42 -13.73 -2.11
C ALA A 145 -11.30 -12.71 -1.90
N PHE A 146 -11.65 -11.43 -1.71
CA PHE A 146 -10.73 -10.33 -1.48
C PHE A 146 -10.63 -10.02 0.01
N THR A 147 -9.42 -10.11 0.57
CA THR A 147 -9.15 -9.76 1.97
C THR A 147 -8.14 -8.63 2.05
N TRP A 148 -8.18 -7.85 3.13
CA TRP A 148 -7.29 -6.70 3.27
C TRP A 148 -6.86 -6.48 4.72
N THR A 149 -5.78 -5.73 4.89
CA THR A 149 -5.33 -5.24 6.20
C THR A 149 -4.64 -3.91 6.02
N GLY A 150 -4.92 -2.98 6.93
CA GLY A 150 -4.07 -1.81 7.10
C GLY A 150 -3.03 -2.06 8.19
N ILE A 151 -1.80 -1.59 7.96
CA ILE A 151 -0.71 -1.66 8.93
C ILE A 151 -0.54 -0.28 9.55
N THR A 152 -0.79 -0.17 10.86
CA THR A 152 -0.68 1.09 11.60
C THR A 152 0.56 1.07 12.50
N SER A 153 1.70 1.47 11.94
CA SER A 153 3.00 1.48 12.64
C SER A 153 3.36 2.81 13.32
N GLY A 154 2.57 3.87 13.12
CA GLY A 154 2.94 5.23 13.49
C GLY A 154 3.84 5.91 12.45
N ASN A 155 4.11 7.20 12.66
CA ASN A 155 5.02 7.95 11.79
C ASN A 155 6.46 7.47 11.96
N PRO A 156 7.24 7.35 10.86
CA PRO A 156 8.64 6.99 10.95
C PRO A 156 9.45 8.03 11.72
N ILE A 157 10.31 7.57 12.64
CA ILE A 157 11.17 8.44 13.47
C ILE A 157 12.17 9.24 12.62
N ASP A 158 12.60 8.67 11.49
CA ASP A 158 13.51 9.28 10.52
C ASP A 158 12.90 10.50 9.79
N TRP A 159 11.57 10.58 9.66
CA TRP A 159 10.88 11.76 9.10
C TRP A 159 10.95 12.98 10.03
N VAL A 160 11.12 12.74 11.33
CA VAL A 160 11.29 13.78 12.35
C VAL A 160 12.77 14.12 12.55
N SER A 161 13.66 13.16 12.27
CA SER A 161 15.11 13.29 12.48
C SER A 161 15.84 13.95 11.30
N THR A 162 15.20 14.05 10.13
CA THR A 162 15.76 14.77 8.98
C THR A 162 15.56 16.28 9.16
N LYS A 163 16.65 17.04 9.14
CA LYS A 163 16.74 18.50 9.39
C LYS A 163 15.87 19.42 8.50
N ARG A 164 14.92 18.89 7.72
CA ARG A 164 14.05 19.64 6.80
C ARG A 164 12.64 19.93 7.32
N SER A 165 12.19 19.27 8.39
CA SER A 165 10.78 19.36 8.83
C SER A 165 10.48 20.46 9.86
N TYR A 166 11.51 21.08 10.47
CA TYR A 166 11.31 22.20 11.38
C TYR A 166 11.41 23.54 10.63
N LYS A 167 10.38 23.85 9.83
CA LYS A 167 10.04 25.25 9.57
C LYS A 167 8.84 25.59 10.44
N VAL A 168 9.10 25.72 11.75
CA VAL A 168 8.18 26.43 12.65
C VAL A 168 8.09 27.85 12.10
N LEU A 169 6.94 28.19 11.55
CA LEU A 169 6.65 29.54 11.09
C LEU A 169 6.46 30.40 12.35
N VAL A 170 7.57 30.85 12.95
CA VAL A 170 7.53 31.96 13.89
C VAL A 170 7.30 33.20 13.02
N ARG A 171 6.04 33.61 12.86
CA ARG A 171 5.72 34.97 12.47
C ARG A 171 5.88 35.83 13.73
N CYS A 172 6.90 36.69 13.72
CA CYS A 172 6.79 37.98 14.42
C CYS A 172 5.79 38.86 13.67
#